data_AF-A0A358C339-F1
#
_entry.id   AF-A0A358C339-F1
#
_cell.length_a   1.000
_cell.length_b   1.000
_cell.length_c   1.000
_cell.angle_alpha   90.00
_cell.angle_beta   90.00
_cell.angle_gamma   90.00
#
_symmetry.space_group_name_H-M   'P 1'
#
loop_
_entity.id
_entity.type
_entity.pdbx_description
1 polymer ?
#
loop_
_entity_poly.entity_id
_entity_poly.type
_entity_poly.pdbx_seq_one_letter_code
_entity_poly.pdbx_strand_id
1 'polypeptide(L)'
;MLHVSTDINRLINEPATDPDFPHAPFDWSREETRKVAQAEGLELNEDHWETIRALQNYYAHHADDTTINLRDLHDALDEHFHQKGGLKYLYTLFPGGPIAQSCRLAGLKAPFMASDPSFGSVA
;
A
#
# COMPACT_ATOMS: atom_id res chain seq x y z
N MET A 1 9.55 -16.29 -51.01
CA MET A 1 8.93 -14.99 -50.64
C MET A 1 8.30 -15.18 -49.27
N LEU A 2 8.77 -14.40 -48.31
CA LEU A 2 8.45 -14.48 -46.88
C LEU A 2 6.96 -14.27 -46.62
N HIS A 3 6.37 -15.05 -45.72
CA HIS A 3 5.37 -14.55 -44.77
C HIS A 3 5.57 -15.28 -43.44
N VAL A 4 6.27 -14.59 -42.54
CA VAL A 4 6.24 -14.83 -41.10
C VAL A 4 4.97 -14.12 -40.62
N SER A 5 4.00 -14.85 -40.09
CA SER A 5 2.93 -14.26 -39.30
C SER A 5 2.99 -14.83 -37.89
N THR A 6 3.71 -14.05 -37.09
CA THR A 6 3.84 -13.95 -35.64
C THR A 6 2.66 -14.49 -34.83
N ASP A 7 3.00 -15.23 -33.76
CA ASP A 7 2.22 -15.52 -32.57
C ASP A 7 1.21 -14.43 -32.16
N ILE A 8 -0.08 -14.79 -32.13
CA ILE A 8 -1.17 -14.01 -31.52
C ILE A 8 -1.89 -14.88 -30.48
N ASN A 9 -1.15 -15.55 -29.60
CA ASN A 9 -1.70 -16.12 -28.36
C ASN A 9 -1.18 -15.37 -27.12
N ARG A 10 -0.72 -14.13 -27.30
CA ARG A 10 -0.56 -13.16 -26.20
C ARG A 10 -1.89 -12.46 -25.96
N LEU A 11 -2.88 -13.24 -25.54
CA LEU A 11 -4.16 -12.69 -25.09
C LEU A 11 -3.91 -12.03 -23.73
N ILE A 12 -3.78 -10.71 -23.79
CA ILE A 12 -4.26 -9.70 -22.84
C ILE A 12 -4.58 -10.31 -21.47
N ASN A 13 -3.59 -10.26 -20.58
CA ASN A 13 -3.82 -10.39 -19.16
C ASN A 13 -4.57 -9.11 -18.76
N GLU A 14 -5.90 -9.11 -18.83
CA GLU A 14 -6.68 -8.09 -18.15
C GLU A 14 -6.23 -8.12 -16.69
N PRO A 15 -5.74 -7.02 -16.08
CA PRO A 15 -5.51 -7.03 -14.66
C PRO A 15 -6.88 -7.20 -14.03
N ALA A 16 -7.19 -8.42 -13.60
CA ALA A 16 -8.35 -8.68 -12.78
C ALA A 16 -8.14 -7.85 -11.51
N THR A 17 -8.82 -6.70 -11.44
CA THR A 17 -8.86 -5.88 -10.24
C THR A 17 -9.28 -6.80 -9.10
N ASP A 18 -8.43 -6.90 -8.08
CA ASP A 18 -8.70 -7.75 -6.93
C ASP A 18 -9.97 -7.24 -6.23
N PRO A 19 -11.03 -8.05 -6.11
CA PRO A 19 -12.32 -7.57 -5.59
C PRO A 19 -12.24 -7.11 -4.13
N ASP A 20 -11.27 -7.57 -3.35
CA ASP A 20 -11.10 -7.07 -1.98
C ASP A 20 -10.31 -5.75 -1.93
N PHE A 21 -9.72 -5.31 -3.05
CA PHE A 21 -8.92 -4.09 -3.19
C PHE A 21 -9.42 -3.22 -4.36
N PRO A 22 -10.69 -2.75 -4.32
CA PRO A 22 -11.31 -2.02 -5.44
C PRO A 22 -10.66 -0.66 -5.73
N HIS A 23 -9.89 -0.12 -4.78
CA HIS A 23 -9.19 1.16 -4.89
C HIS A 23 -7.68 1.01 -5.09
N ALA A 24 -7.21 -0.21 -5.39
CA ALA A 24 -5.80 -0.42 -5.68
C ALA A 24 -5.34 0.33 -6.93
N PRO A 25 -4.09 0.85 -6.94
CA PRO A 25 -3.46 1.36 -8.15
C PRO A 25 -3.44 0.29 -9.26
N PHE A 26 -3.48 0.72 -10.52
CA PHE A 26 -3.59 -0.20 -11.67
C PHE A 26 -2.48 -1.27 -11.74
N ASP A 27 -1.24 -0.91 -11.40
CA ASP A 27 -0.09 -1.83 -11.42
C ASP A 27 0.15 -2.54 -10.07
N TRP A 28 -0.77 -2.39 -9.10
CA TRP A 28 -0.65 -3.03 -7.80
C TRP A 28 -1.20 -4.46 -7.83
N SER A 29 -0.54 -5.38 -7.13
CA SER A 29 -1.03 -6.74 -6.91
C SER A 29 -0.59 -7.29 -5.56
N ARG A 30 -1.41 -8.14 -4.94
CA ARG A 30 -1.03 -8.80 -3.68
C ARG A 30 0.23 -9.64 -3.79
N GLU A 31 0.50 -10.23 -4.96
CA GLU A 31 1.70 -11.04 -5.17
C GLU A 31 2.96 -10.18 -5.05
N GLU A 32 2.98 -9.02 -5.73
CA GLU A 32 4.12 -8.10 -5.65
C GLU A 32 4.26 -7.50 -4.25
N THR A 33 3.15 -7.12 -3.62
CA THR A 33 3.17 -6.63 -2.22
C THR A 33 3.77 -7.64 -1.26
N ARG A 34 3.48 -8.94 -1.42
CA ARG A 34 4.11 -10.01 -0.60
C ARG A 34 5.60 -10.11 -0.85
N LYS A 35 6.07 -9.98 -2.09
CA LYS A 35 7.50 -9.99 -2.42
C LYS A 35 8.24 -8.81 -1.78
N VAL A 36 7.66 -7.62 -1.86
CA VAL A 36 8.21 -6.40 -1.22
C VAL A 36 8.27 -6.57 0.30
N ALA A 37 7.18 -7.02 0.93
CA ALA A 37 7.15 -7.26 2.38
C ALA A 37 8.19 -8.30 2.81
N GLN A 38 8.31 -9.42 2.08
CA GLN A 38 9.30 -10.45 2.36
C GLN A 38 10.74 -9.92 2.26
N ALA A 39 11.03 -9.07 1.27
CA ALA A 39 12.34 -8.43 1.13
C ALA A 39 12.66 -7.48 2.31
N GLU A 40 11.64 -6.91 2.95
CA GLU A 40 11.76 -6.10 4.16
C GLU A 40 11.71 -6.93 5.47
N GLY A 41 11.63 -8.27 5.37
CA GLY A 41 11.53 -9.16 6.54
C GLY A 41 10.18 -9.14 7.24
N LEU A 42 9.12 -8.72 6.54
CA LEU A 42 7.77 -8.57 7.05
C LEU A 42 6.83 -9.67 6.54
N GLU A 43 6.10 -10.32 7.45
CA GLU A 43 5.04 -11.28 7.10
C GLU A 43 3.66 -10.62 7.18
N LEU A 44 2.93 -10.63 6.05
CA LEU A 44 1.64 -9.94 5.93
C LEU A 44 0.49 -10.80 6.46
N ASN A 45 0.01 -10.46 7.66
CA ASN A 45 -1.26 -10.94 8.22
C ASN A 45 -2.47 -10.07 7.78
N GLU A 46 -3.68 -10.41 8.24
CA GLU A 46 -4.91 -9.70 7.85
C GLU A 46 -4.90 -8.21 8.21
N ASP A 47 -4.31 -7.82 9.34
CA ASP A 47 -4.29 -6.42 9.77
C ASP A 47 -3.35 -5.57 8.89
N HIS A 48 -2.32 -6.18 8.29
CA HIS A 48 -1.52 -5.52 7.26
C HIS A 48 -2.37 -5.28 6.00
N TRP A 49 -3.13 -6.28 5.58
CA TRP A 49 -4.03 -6.17 4.43
C TRP A 49 -5.14 -5.15 4.67
N GLU A 50 -5.69 -5.11 5.88
CA GLU A 50 -6.65 -4.10 6.34
C GLU A 50 -6.06 -2.69 6.23
N THR A 51 -4.84 -2.49 6.72
CA THR A 51 -4.15 -1.19 6.62
C THR A 51 -3.95 -0.77 5.16
N ILE A 52 -3.52 -1.70 4.29
CA ILE A 52 -3.32 -1.44 2.87
C ILE A 52 -4.64 -1.03 2.19
N ARG A 53 -5.73 -1.76 2.46
CA ARG A 53 -7.07 -1.42 1.92
C ARG A 53 -7.53 -0.05 2.42
N ALA A 54 -7.35 0.23 3.71
CA ALA A 54 -7.73 1.50 4.31
C ALA A 54 -7.00 2.68 3.64
N LEU A 55 -5.71 2.52 3.34
CA LEU A 55 -4.92 3.52 2.62
C LEU A 55 -5.36 3.72 1.19
N GLN A 56 -5.56 2.64 0.43
CA GLN A 56 -6.03 2.73 -0.95
C GLN A 56 -7.40 3.42 -1.01
N ASN A 57 -8.31 3.05 -0.10
CA ASN A 57 -9.60 3.73 0.05
C ASN A 57 -9.42 5.21 0.40
N TYR A 58 -8.58 5.54 1.39
CA TYR A 58 -8.33 6.93 1.78
C TYR A 58 -7.82 7.76 0.60
N TYR A 59 -6.80 7.28 -0.13
CA TYR A 59 -6.22 8.01 -1.27
C TYR A 59 -7.21 8.16 -2.43
N ALA A 60 -8.06 7.16 -2.68
CA ALA A 60 -9.10 7.26 -3.69
C ALA A 60 -10.13 8.37 -3.37
N HIS A 61 -10.46 8.56 -2.09
CA HIS A 61 -11.37 9.62 -1.64
C HIS A 61 -10.73 11.02 -1.59
N HIS A 62 -9.40 11.10 -1.66
CA HIS A 62 -8.64 12.36 -1.65
C HIS A 62 -7.90 12.57 -2.98
N ALA A 63 -8.35 11.92 -4.07
CA ALA A 63 -7.67 11.97 -5.37
C ALA A 63 -7.68 13.37 -6.02
N ASP A 64 -8.66 14.21 -5.66
CA ASP A 64 -8.77 15.59 -6.13
C ASP A 64 -7.86 16.57 -5.36
N ASP A 65 -7.27 16.12 -4.24
CA ASP A 65 -6.39 16.95 -3.44
C ASP A 65 -5.01 17.09 -4.09
N THR A 66 -4.48 18.31 -4.09
CA THR A 66 -3.12 18.57 -4.63
C THR A 66 -2.05 17.80 -3.84
N THR A 67 -2.28 17.55 -2.55
CA THR A 67 -1.37 16.81 -1.67
C THR A 67 -2.13 16.14 -0.52
N ILE A 68 -1.72 14.93 -0.14
CA ILE A 68 -2.22 14.27 1.07
C ILE A 68 -1.64 14.94 2.33
N ASN A 69 -2.53 15.35 3.24
CA ASN A 69 -2.15 15.87 4.54
C ASN A 69 -1.72 14.72 5.47
N LEU A 70 -0.46 14.74 5.92
CA LEU A 70 0.08 13.71 6.80
C LEU A 70 -0.64 13.62 8.14
N ARG A 71 -1.07 14.75 8.72
CA ARG A 71 -1.78 14.75 10.01
C ARG A 71 -3.14 14.09 9.87
N ASP A 72 -3.89 14.44 8.84
CA ASP A 72 -5.23 13.88 8.62
C ASP A 72 -5.15 12.37 8.32
N LEU A 73 -4.13 11.95 7.55
CA LEU A 73 -3.86 10.52 7.32
C LEU A 73 -3.48 9.79 8.61
N HIS A 74 -2.63 10.40 9.43
CA HIS A 74 -2.22 9.86 10.72
C HIS A 74 -3.44 9.67 11.62
N ASP A 75 -4.28 10.69 11.77
CA ASP A 75 -5.47 10.66 12.62
C ASP A 75 -6.51 9.66 12.10
N ALA A 76 -6.69 9.57 10.78
CA ALA A 76 -7.57 8.58 10.17
C ALA A 76 -7.14 7.13 10.46
N LEU A 77 -5.84 6.84 10.42
CA LEU A 77 -5.32 5.51 10.75
C LEU A 77 -5.35 5.25 12.26
N ASP A 78 -5.11 6.26 13.10
CA ASP A 78 -5.22 6.12 14.56
C ASP A 78 -6.63 5.70 14.95
N GLU A 79 -7.62 6.40 14.39
CA GLU A 79 -9.04 6.14 14.61
C GLU A 79 -9.45 4.77 14.07
N HIS A 80 -9.04 4.42 12.83
CA HIS A 80 -9.38 3.13 12.22
C HIS A 80 -8.92 1.94 13.06
N PHE A 81 -7.76 2.06 13.71
CA PHE A 81 -7.17 1.01 14.54
C PHE A 81 -7.33 1.27 16.04
N HIS A 82 -8.19 2.21 16.48
CA HIS A 82 -8.30 2.62 17.89
C HIS A 82 -8.54 1.43 18.83
N GLN A 83 -9.31 0.43 18.37
CA GLN A 83 -9.72 -0.75 19.15
C GLN A 83 -8.57 -1.71 19.38
N LYS A 84 -7.54 -1.65 18.51
CA LYS A 84 -6.33 -2.47 18.57
C LYS A 84 -5.15 -1.69 19.19
N GLY A 85 -5.30 -0.39 19.47
CA GLY A 85 -4.28 0.47 20.06
C GLY A 85 -3.75 1.58 19.14
N GLY A 86 -4.46 1.88 18.05
CA GLY A 86 -4.18 3.00 17.15
C GLY A 86 -2.81 2.91 16.48
N LEU A 87 -2.15 4.05 16.30
CA LEU A 87 -0.83 4.12 15.69
C LEU A 87 0.22 3.29 16.43
N LYS A 88 0.13 3.18 17.76
CA LYS A 88 1.04 2.34 18.55
C LYS A 88 0.95 0.88 18.13
N TYR A 89 -0.24 0.40 17.81
CA TYR A 89 -0.43 -0.94 17.25
C TYR A 89 0.16 -1.05 15.85
N LEU A 90 -0.06 -0.05 14.98
CA LEU A 90 0.52 -0.03 13.64
C LEU A 90 2.05 -0.04 13.64
N TYR A 91 2.73 0.53 14.63
CA TYR A 91 4.19 0.38 14.79
C TYR A 91 4.62 -1.07 15.03
N THR A 92 3.75 -1.92 15.59
CA THR A 92 4.04 -3.36 15.76
C THR A 92 3.86 -4.14 14.47
N LEU A 93 3.00 -3.67 13.56
CA LEU A 93 2.79 -4.25 12.23
C LEU A 93 3.84 -3.76 11.23
N PHE A 94 4.23 -2.50 11.32
CA PHE A 94 5.09 -1.83 10.35
C PHE A 94 6.31 -1.22 11.05
N PRO A 95 7.32 -2.03 11.42
CA PRO A 95 8.48 -1.58 12.18
C PRO A 95 9.36 -0.57 11.43
N GLY A 96 9.25 -0.52 10.09
CA GLY A 96 9.92 0.49 9.25
C GLY A 96 9.24 1.86 9.25
N GLY A 97 8.23 2.06 10.10
CA GLY A 97 7.41 3.26 10.18
C GLY A 97 6.04 3.03 9.54
N PRO A 98 4.93 3.17 10.30
CA PRO A 98 3.61 2.75 9.86
C PRO A 98 3.17 3.42 8.57
N ILE A 99 3.25 4.75 8.48
CA ILE A 99 2.83 5.48 7.28
C ILE A 99 3.70 5.12 6.08
N ALA A 100 5.02 5.18 6.22
CA ALA A 100 5.94 5.01 5.10
C ALA A 100 5.90 3.59 4.54
N GLN A 101 5.96 2.59 5.41
CA GLN A 101 6.00 1.19 5.02
C GLN A 101 4.65 0.74 4.46
N SER A 102 3.54 1.07 5.12
CA SER A 102 2.21 0.70 4.63
C SER A 102 1.83 1.42 3.32
N CYS A 103 2.16 2.70 3.14
CA CYS A 103 1.96 3.39 1.86
C CYS A 103 2.75 2.71 0.73
N ARG A 104 4.01 2.33 0.97
CA ARG A 104 4.83 1.62 -0.01
C ARG A 104 4.20 0.29 -0.42
N LEU A 105 3.76 -0.50 0.56
CA LEU A 105 3.11 -1.79 0.34
C LEU A 105 1.74 -1.64 -0.36
N ALA A 106 1.05 -0.52 -0.12
CA ALA A 106 -0.21 -0.18 -0.77
C ALA A 106 -0.06 0.32 -2.21
N GLY A 107 1.18 0.50 -2.71
CA GLY A 107 1.45 1.07 -4.04
C GLY A 107 1.23 2.59 -4.09
N LEU A 108 1.29 3.27 -2.94
CA LEU A 108 0.97 4.69 -2.80
C LEU A 108 2.22 5.50 -2.49
N LYS A 109 2.22 6.75 -2.95
CA LYS A 109 3.29 7.70 -2.61
C LYS A 109 3.09 8.19 -1.18
N ALA A 110 4.03 7.85 -0.29
CA ALA A 110 4.03 8.37 1.07
C ALA A 110 4.19 9.91 1.09
N PRO A 111 3.61 10.61 2.09
CA PRO A 111 3.85 12.03 2.29
C PRO A 111 5.33 12.32 2.56
N PHE A 112 5.84 13.48 2.11
CA PHE A 112 7.27 13.82 2.09
C PHE A 112 7.96 13.65 3.46
N MET A 113 7.29 14.00 4.57
CA MET A 113 7.87 13.89 5.92
C MET A 113 7.86 12.46 6.50
N ALA A 114 7.10 11.53 5.92
CA ALA A 114 7.08 10.15 6.41
C ALA A 114 8.31 9.33 5.95
N SER A 115 9.02 9.80 4.92
CA SER A 115 10.13 9.06 4.31
C SER A 115 11.49 9.30 5.00
N ASP A 116 11.55 10.17 6.00
CA ASP A 116 12.78 10.49 6.74
C ASP A 116 13.03 9.43 7.83
N PRO A 117 14.15 8.67 7.78
CA PRO A 117 14.48 7.66 8.78
C PRO A 117 14.54 8.21 10.21
N SER A 118 14.80 9.51 10.37
CA SER A 118 14.89 10.21 11.65
C SER A 118 13.55 10.26 12.40
N PHE A 119 12.43 10.04 11.71
CA PHE A 119 11.09 10.07 12.30
C PHE A 119 10.55 8.69 12.71
N GLY A 120 11.25 7.59 12.38
CA GLY A 120 10.71 6.23 12.54
C GLY A 120 11.62 5.21 13.23
N SER A 121 12.85 5.57 13.60
CA SER A 121 13.77 4.67 14.32
C SER A 121 14.03 5.16 15.74
N VAL A 122 13.06 4.94 16.62
CA VAL A 122 13.39 4.76 18.05
C VAL A 122 13.55 3.26 18.27
N ALA A 123 14.78 2.78 18.05
CA ALA A 123 15.23 1.52 18.65
C ALA A 123 15.35 1.68 20.18
#